data_AF-A0A2A5T691-F1
#
_entry.id   AF-A0A2A5T691-F1
#
_cell.length_a   1.000
_cell.length_b   1.000
_cell.length_c   1.000
_cell.angle_alpha   90.00
_cell.angle_beta   90.00
_cell.angle_gamma   90.00
#
_symmetry.space_group_name_H-M   'P 1'
#
loop_
_entity.id
_entity.type
_entity.pdbx_description
1 polymer ?
#
loop_
_entity_poly.entity_id
_entity_poly.type
_entity_poly.pdbx_seq_one_letter_code
_entity_poly.pdbx_strand_id
1 'polypeptide(L)'
;MNNSDAVFVEVDDFCQTFLPAWEKHLISSGIKHRNKPFRLSVSEVMTMVIDFHQSSYRYFKTYYIHFIYRYLTNEFPELVSYTRILKLMQGILVPLCSYLTYR
;
A
#
# COMPACT_ATOMS: atom_id res chain seq x y z
N MET A 1 6.03 11.03 17.45
CA MET A 1 5.86 10.07 16.34
C MET A 1 4.43 9.61 16.41
N ASN A 2 3.62 9.99 15.43
CA ASN A 2 2.24 9.53 15.40
C ASN A 2 2.27 8.02 15.12
N ASN A 3 1.28 7.27 15.60
CA ASN A 3 1.20 5.82 15.38
C ASN A 3 1.31 5.46 13.88
N SER A 4 0.77 6.31 13.01
CA SER A 4 0.82 6.18 11.56
C SER A 4 2.25 6.25 10.98
N ASP A 5 3.14 7.08 11.54
CA ASP A 5 4.53 7.22 11.07
C ASP A 5 5.32 5.94 11.34
N ALA A 6 5.11 5.34 12.52
CA ALA A 6 5.76 4.10 12.91
C ALA A 6 5.31 2.92 12.03
N VAL A 7 4.00 2.84 11.74
CA VAL A 7 3.45 1.85 10.81
C VAL A 7 4.02 2.04 9.40
N PHE A 8 4.15 3.28 8.92
CA PHE A 8 4.73 3.53 7.60
C PHE A 8 6.19 3.07 7.52
N VAL A 9 7.03 3.41 8.51
CA VAL A 9 8.44 2.98 8.54
C VAL A 9 8.55 1.46 8.52
N GLU A 10 7.78 0.76 9.36
CA GLU A 10 7.79 -0.71 9.42
C GLU A 10 7.37 -1.35 8.07
N VAL A 11 6.32 -0.80 7.45
CA VAL A 11 5.81 -1.28 6.15
C VAL A 11 6.81 -0.99 5.02
N ASP A 12 7.48 0.16 5.04
CA ASP A 12 8.46 0.52 4.03
C ASP A 12 9.71 -0.37 4.12
N ASP A 13 10.27 -0.57 5.32
CA ASP A 13 11.39 -1.47 5.57
C ASP A 13 11.07 -2.91 5.13
N PHE A 14 9.86 -3.39 5.43
CA PHE A 14 9.36 -4.67 4.92
C PHE A 14 9.33 -4.69 3.39
N CYS A 15 8.76 -3.67 2.75
CA CYS A 15 8.63 -3.61 1.28
C CYS A 15 10.00 -3.58 0.59
N GLN A 16 10.98 -2.85 1.14
CA GLN A 16 12.34 -2.79 0.61
C GLN A 16 13.01 -4.18 0.57
N THR A 17 12.67 -5.06 1.52
CA THR A 17 13.20 -6.43 1.59
C THR A 17 12.37 -7.41 0.76
N PHE A 18 11.04 -7.34 0.89
CA PHE A 18 10.10 -8.31 0.30
C PHE A 18 9.98 -8.16 -1.21
N LEU A 19 9.83 -6.93 -1.73
CA LEU A 19 9.51 -6.72 -3.15
C LEU A 19 10.60 -7.24 -4.10
N PRO A 20 11.91 -7.02 -3.86
CA PRO A 20 12.95 -7.58 -4.72
C PRO A 20 12.97 -9.11 -4.71
N ALA A 21 12.76 -9.73 -3.54
CA ALA A 21 12.69 -11.19 -3.41
C ALA A 21 11.46 -11.75 -4.14
N TRP A 22 10.32 -11.08 -4.01
CA TRP A 22 9.07 -11.43 -4.67
C TRP A 22 9.18 -11.31 -6.19
N GLU A 23 9.75 -10.22 -6.71
CA GLU A 23 9.98 -10.04 -8.15
C GLU A 23 10.89 -11.14 -8.71
N LYS A 24 11.98 -11.48 -8.01
CA LYS A 24 12.87 -12.58 -8.40
C LYS A 24 12.12 -13.92 -8.44
N HIS A 25 11.24 -14.17 -7.47
CA HIS A 25 10.40 -15.36 -7.45
C HIS A 25 9.42 -15.40 -8.64
N LEU A 26 8.74 -14.29 -8.94
CA LEU A 26 7.83 -14.17 -10.09
C LEU A 26 8.54 -14.45 -11.43
N ILE A 27 9.74 -13.89 -11.61
CA ILE A 27 10.56 -14.15 -12.80
C ILE A 27 10.91 -15.64 -12.90
N SER A 28 11.33 -16.26 -11.79
CA SER A 28 11.74 -17.67 -11.77
C SER A 28 10.59 -18.65 -12.00
N SER A 29 9.38 -18.32 -11.53
CA SER A 29 8.17 -19.15 -11.69
C SER A 29 7.56 -19.04 -13.10
N GLY A 30 8.07 -18.13 -13.94
CA GLY A 30 7.52 -17.86 -15.27
C GLY A 30 6.20 -17.09 -15.26
N ILE A 31 5.70 -16.67 -14.10
CA ILE A 31 4.52 -15.84 -13.95
C ILE A 31 4.88 -14.41 -14.37
N LYS A 32 4.57 -14.05 -15.61
CA LYS A 32 4.86 -12.74 -16.17
C LYS A 32 3.76 -11.74 -15.82
N HIS A 33 4.11 -10.76 -15.01
CA HIS A 33 3.31 -9.54 -14.85
C HIS A 33 4.03 -8.34 -15.46
N ARG A 34 3.25 -7.38 -15.97
CA ARG A 34 3.80 -6.11 -16.44
C ARG A 34 4.36 -5.33 -15.24
N ASN A 35 5.68 -5.16 -15.19
CA ASN A 35 6.29 -4.22 -14.26
C ASN A 35 6.06 -2.79 -14.80
N LYS A 36 5.14 -2.06 -14.18
CA LYS A 36 4.86 -0.65 -14.48
C LYS A 36 4.97 0.13 -13.18
N PRO A 37 5.89 1.10 -13.07
CA PRO A 37 5.95 1.96 -11.91
C PRO A 37 4.64 2.74 -11.79
N PHE A 38 4.12 2.77 -10.57
CA PHE A 38 2.98 3.58 -10.21
C PHE A 38 3.45 4.82 -9.47
N ARG A 39 2.57 5.83 -9.41
CA ARG A 39 2.82 7.07 -8.69
C ARG A 39 2.89 6.89 -7.18
N LEU A 40 2.06 5.99 -6.66
CA LEU A 40 2.14 5.50 -5.29
C LEU A 40 2.94 4.20 -5.29
N SER A 41 3.88 4.13 -4.37
CA SER A 41 4.64 2.93 -4.00
C SER A 41 3.73 1.88 -3.36
N VAL A 42 4.23 0.65 -3.28
CA VAL A 42 3.50 -0.45 -2.63
C VAL A 42 3.35 -0.18 -1.12
N SER A 43 4.38 0.37 -0.47
CA SER A 43 4.35 0.71 0.96
C SER A 43 3.30 1.76 1.27
N GLU A 44 3.21 2.85 0.48
CA GLU A 44 2.17 3.87 0.65
C GLU A 44 0.75 3.29 0.57
N VAL A 45 0.48 2.44 -0.44
CA VAL A 45 -0.84 1.83 -0.60
C VAL A 45 -1.13 0.85 0.55
N MET A 46 -0.13 0.08 0.99
CA MET A 46 -0.26 -0.80 2.15
C MET A 46 -0.59 -0.01 3.43
N THR A 47 0.13 1.07 3.69
CA THR A 47 -0.13 1.93 4.85
C THR A 47 -1.53 2.53 4.81
N MET A 48 -1.99 3.02 3.65
CA MET A 48 -3.37 3.51 3.53
C MET A 48 -4.41 2.43 3.86
N VAL A 49 -4.18 1.18 3.48
CA VAL A 49 -5.11 0.06 3.76
C VAL A 49 -5.06 -0.33 5.23
N ILE A 50 -3.88 -0.37 5.85
CA ILE A 50 -3.73 -0.68 7.28
C ILE A 50 -4.41 0.42 8.11
N ASP A 51 -4.15 1.70 7.81
CA ASP A 51 -4.76 2.83 8.50
C ASP A 51 -6.28 2.88 8.27
N PHE A 52 -6.78 2.50 7.09
CA PHE A 52 -8.22 2.34 6.86
C PHE A 52 -8.85 1.35 7.86
N HIS A 53 -8.20 0.21 8.08
CA HIS A 53 -8.70 -0.79 9.03
C HIS A 53 -8.62 -0.33 10.49
N GLN A 54 -7.72 0.59 10.82
CA GLN A 54 -7.58 1.17 12.17
C GLN A 54 -8.51 2.39 12.40
N SER A 55 -8.84 3.13 11.35
CA SER A 55 -9.54 4.43 11.42
C SER A 55 -11.05 4.37 11.61
N SER A 56 -11.61 3.18 11.90
CA SER A 56 -13.05 2.95 12.16
C SER A 56 -14.01 3.35 11.02
N TYR A 57 -13.50 3.71 9.84
CA TYR A 57 -14.34 4.01 8.68
C TYR A 57 -14.98 2.74 8.15
N ARG A 58 -16.31 2.78 7.93
CA ARG A 58 -17.05 1.64 7.37
C ARG A 58 -16.74 1.37 5.89
N TYR A 59 -16.52 2.43 5.12
CA TYR A 59 -16.36 2.35 3.66
C TYR A 59 -15.04 2.98 3.23
N PHE A 60 -14.23 2.22 2.48
CA PHE A 60 -12.94 2.68 1.97
C PHE A 60 -13.08 3.94 1.13
N LYS A 61 -14.16 4.06 0.33
CA LYS A 61 -14.42 5.27 -0.46
C LYS A 61 -14.55 6.53 0.41
N THR A 62 -15.24 6.42 1.53
CA THR A 62 -15.43 7.56 2.45
C THR A 62 -14.12 7.93 3.10
N TYR A 63 -13.36 6.96 3.60
CA TYR A 63 -12.02 7.14 4.12
C TYR A 63 -11.10 7.82 3.09
N TYR A 64 -11.01 7.28 1.88
CA TYR A 64 -10.10 7.81 0.86
C TYR A 64 -10.44 9.24 0.43
N ILE A 65 -11.72 9.53 0.20
CA ILE A 65 -12.15 10.87 -0.30
C ILE A 65 -12.19 11.91 0.82
N HIS A 66 -12.68 11.56 2.01
CA HIS A 66 -12.94 12.54 3.07
C HIS A 66 -11.82 12.64 4.11
N PHE A 67 -10.97 11.62 4.23
CA PHE A 67 -9.83 11.62 5.14
C PHE A 67 -8.51 11.82 4.39
N ILE A 68 -8.11 10.85 3.55
CA ILE A 68 -6.82 10.91 2.82
C ILE A 68 -6.71 12.18 1.97
N TYR A 69 -7.68 12.41 1.08
CA TYR A 69 -7.68 13.57 0.19
C TYR A 69 -7.81 14.92 0.89
N ARG A 70 -8.27 14.95 2.14
CA ARG A 70 -8.54 16.19 2.87
C ARG A 70 -7.42 16.53 3.85
N TYR A 71 -6.81 15.53 4.46
CA TYR A 71 -5.87 15.73 5.57
C TYR A 71 -4.47 15.18 5.29
N LEU A 72 -4.32 14.17 4.42
CA LEU A 72 -3.04 13.50 4.19
C LEU A 72 -2.46 13.77 2.79
N THR A 73 -2.93 14.79 2.07
CA THR A 73 -2.40 15.16 0.75
C THR A 73 -0.93 15.56 0.78
N ASN A 74 -0.46 16.10 1.90
CA ASN A 74 0.96 16.47 2.05
C ASN A 74 1.85 15.24 2.25
N GLU A 75 1.31 14.20 2.90
CA GLU A 75 2.01 12.92 3.09
C GLU A 75 2.01 12.08 1.82
N PHE A 76 0.98 12.24 0.98
CA PHE A 76 0.83 11.54 -0.30
C PHE A 76 0.68 12.54 -1.46
N PRO A 77 1.77 13.23 -1.88
CA PRO A 77 1.70 14.29 -2.88
C PRO A 77 1.24 13.79 -4.25
N GLU A 78 1.45 12.52 -4.55
CA GLU A 78 1.11 11.87 -5.83
C GLU A 78 -0.17 11.01 -5.75
N LEU A 79 -1.13 11.43 -4.92
CA LEU A 79 -2.43 10.78 -4.79
C LEU A 79 -3.11 10.55 -6.13
N VAL A 80 -3.73 9.38 -6.25
CA VAL A 80 -4.40 8.94 -7.48
C VAL A 80 -5.92 8.96 -7.32
N SER A 81 -6.67 8.90 -8.42
CA SER A 81 -8.13 8.82 -8.33
C SER A 81 -8.60 7.60 -7.52
N TYR A 82 -9.80 7.67 -6.93
CA TYR A 82 -10.42 6.54 -6.23
C TYR A 82 -10.41 5.24 -7.07
N THR A 83 -10.73 5.34 -8.36
CA THR A 83 -10.71 4.19 -9.27
C THR A 83 -9.31 3.63 -9.49
N ARG A 84 -8.28 4.47 -9.42
CA ARG A 84 -6.89 4.05 -9.56
C ARG A 84 -6.40 3.36 -8.28
N ILE A 85 -6.69 3.91 -7.09
CA ILE A 85 -6.26 3.29 -5.83
C ILE A 85 -6.86 1.89 -5.67
N LEU A 86 -8.13 1.66 -6.07
CA LEU A 86 -8.72 0.33 -6.06
C LEU A 86 -7.96 -0.69 -6.92
N LYS A 87 -7.43 -0.25 -8.07
CA LYS A 87 -6.59 -1.12 -8.92
C LYS A 87 -5.23 -1.40 -8.28
N LEU A 88 -4.67 -0.43 -7.56
CA LEU A 88 -3.41 -0.62 -6.83
C LEU A 88 -3.60 -1.58 -5.65
N MET A 89 -4.70 -1.46 -4.91
CA MET A 89 -5.04 -2.35 -3.79
C MET A 89 -5.12 -3.83 -4.20
N GLN A 90 -5.50 -4.13 -5.44
CA GLN A 90 -5.49 -5.51 -5.94
C GLN A 90 -4.07 -6.07 -6.07
N GLY A 91 -3.09 -5.23 -6.39
CA GLY A 91 -1.70 -5.62 -6.56
C GLY A 91 -0.93 -5.83 -5.25
N ILE A 92 -1.42 -5.26 -4.13
CA ILE A 92 -0.74 -5.36 -2.83
C ILE A 92 -1.18 -6.56 -2.00
N LEU A 93 -2.15 -7.35 -2.44
CA LEU A 93 -2.73 -8.42 -1.62
C LEU A 93 -1.67 -9.40 -1.11
N VAL A 94 -0.78 -9.87 -1.99
CA VAL A 94 0.30 -10.79 -1.63
C VAL A 94 1.32 -10.16 -0.66
N PRO A 95 1.88 -8.96 -0.95
CA PRO A 95 2.71 -8.23 0.02
C PRO A 95 2.02 -8.03 1.38
N LEU A 96 0.75 -7.62 1.39
CA LEU A 96 0.00 -7.32 2.60
C LEU A 96 -0.25 -8.58 3.44
N CYS A 97 -0.67 -9.69 2.82
CA CYS A 97 -0.83 -10.95 3.54
C CYS A 97 0.52 -11.43 4.12
N SER A 98 1.59 -11.32 3.34
CA SER A 98 2.94 -11.73 3.78
C SER A 98 3.41 -10.91 4.97
N TYR A 99 3.19 -9.59 4.95
CA TYR A 99 3.47 -8.68 6.06
C TYR A 99 2.69 -9.06 7.32
N LEU A 100 1.38 -9.31 7.20
CA LEU A 100 0.52 -9.67 8.33
C LEU A 100 0.81 -11.05 8.91
N THR A 101 1.46 -11.95 8.16
CA THR A 101 1.90 -13.27 8.66
C THR A 101 3.31 -13.27 9.23
N TYR A 102 4.13 -12.29 8.84
CA TYR A 102 5.48 -12.12 9.38
C TYR A 102 5.45 -11.60 10.83
N ARG A 103 4.40 -10.84 11.16
CA ARG A 103 4.12 -10.27 12.47
C ARG A 103 3.27 -11.19 13.34
#